data_AF-A0A7C5H7V7-F1
#
_entry.id   AF-A0A7C5H7V7-F1
#
_cell.length_a   1.000
_cell.length_b   1.000
_cell.length_c   1.000
_cell.angle_alpha   90.00
_cell.angle_beta   90.00
_cell.angle_gamma   90.00
#
_symmetry.space_group_name_H-M   'P 1'
#
loop_
_entity.id
_entity.type
_entity.pdbx_description
1 polymer ?
#
loop_
_entity_poly.entity_id
_entity_poly.type
_entity_poly.pdbx_seq_one_letter_code
_entity_poly.pdbx_strand_id
1 'polypeptide(L)'
;MRTKRPDPVNNVHILELIGTSVEVLDHSDPGLRGLAGRIVDETMGMIVVDGGKRRLKIPKRSALLRIRVIKGGSEVPVDIKGDDILYRPEDRTKKCERKRPKTPKSRNEGKVEVNIP
;
A
#
# COMPACT_ATOMS: atom_id res chain seq x y z
N MET A 1 27.92 5.97 -6.21
CA MET A 1 26.79 6.41 -5.36
C MET A 1 25.93 5.20 -5.02
N ARG A 2 25.87 4.75 -3.75
CA ARG A 2 24.90 3.74 -3.34
C ARG A 2 23.52 4.39 -3.40
N THR A 3 22.74 4.11 -4.42
CA THR A 3 21.31 4.42 -4.41
C THR A 3 20.74 3.75 -3.16
N LYS A 4 20.30 4.54 -2.16
CA LYS A 4 19.63 3.99 -0.97
C LYS A 4 18.51 3.09 -1.48
N ARG A 5 18.55 1.80 -1.14
CA ARG A 5 17.42 0.90 -1.43
C ARG A 5 16.17 1.55 -0.82
N PRO A 6 15.04 1.60 -1.55
CA PRO A 6 13.81 2.16 -1.02
C PRO A 6 13.45 1.46 0.29
N ASP A 7 12.99 2.23 1.29
CA ASP A 7 12.59 1.66 2.58
C ASP A 7 11.36 0.77 2.35
N PRO A 8 11.46 -0.54 2.64
CA PRO A 8 10.40 -1.48 2.28
C PRO A 8 9.09 -1.19 3.02
N VAL A 9 9.14 -0.55 4.19
CA VAL A 9 7.94 -0.21 4.98
C VAL A 9 7.18 0.96 4.34
N ASN A 10 7.90 1.94 3.82
CA ASN A 10 7.27 3.12 3.20
C ASN A 10 6.85 2.87 1.75
N ASN A 11 7.47 1.88 1.10
CA ASN A 11 7.38 1.65 -0.34
C ASN A 11 6.78 0.29 -0.70
N VAL A 12 6.05 -0.38 0.21
CA VAL A 12 5.42 -1.70 -0.03
C VAL A 12 4.67 -1.76 -1.37
N HIS A 13 3.99 -0.67 -1.74
CA HIS A 13 3.18 -0.55 -2.96
C HIS A 13 3.96 -0.69 -4.27
N ILE A 14 5.29 -0.55 -4.28
CA ILE A 14 6.15 -0.77 -5.46
C ILE A 14 7.07 -1.99 -5.33
N LEU A 15 6.98 -2.75 -4.23
CA LEU A 15 7.76 -3.96 -4.04
C LEU A 15 7.14 -5.15 -4.79
N GLU A 16 7.91 -6.23 -4.90
CA GLU A 16 7.37 -7.53 -5.24
C GLU A 16 6.53 -8.07 -4.08
N LEU A 17 5.27 -8.40 -4.35
CA LEU A 17 4.35 -8.92 -3.34
C LEU A 17 4.19 -10.43 -3.45
N ILE A 18 4.48 -11.04 -4.61
CA ILE A 18 4.44 -12.49 -4.78
C ILE A 18 5.45 -13.14 -3.83
N GLY A 19 5.01 -14.16 -3.10
CA GLY A 19 5.79 -14.82 -2.07
C GLY A 19 5.80 -14.11 -0.72
N THR A 20 5.09 -12.99 -0.54
CA THR A 20 4.92 -12.36 0.78
C THR A 20 3.69 -12.91 1.49
N SER A 21 3.73 -12.90 2.82
CA SER A 21 2.57 -13.26 3.66
C SER A 21 1.62 -12.07 3.75
N VAL A 22 0.32 -12.33 3.57
CA VAL A 22 -0.74 -11.32 3.61
C VAL A 22 -1.92 -11.79 4.47
N GLU A 23 -2.59 -10.82 5.09
CA GLU A 23 -3.84 -10.98 5.83
C GLU A 23 -4.82 -9.87 5.44
N VAL A 24 -6.09 -10.20 5.22
CA VAL A 24 -7.16 -9.24 4.96
C VAL A 24 -7.72 -8.77 6.30
N LEU A 25 -7.35 -7.55 6.72
CA LEU A 25 -7.86 -6.94 7.94
C LEU A 25 -9.32 -6.48 7.77
N ASP A 26 -9.63 -5.93 6.61
CA ASP A 26 -10.98 -5.46 6.27
C ASP A 26 -11.23 -5.54 4.76
N HIS A 27 -12.50 -5.64 4.38
CA HIS A 27 -12.97 -5.59 3.01
C HIS A 27 -14.44 -5.17 2.97
N SER A 28 -14.85 -4.57 1.86
CA SER A 28 -16.27 -4.30 1.54
C SER A 28 -17.14 -5.56 1.47
N ASP A 29 -16.54 -6.74 1.22
CA ASP A 29 -17.20 -8.03 1.27
C ASP A 29 -16.78 -8.69 2.59
N PRO A 30 -17.70 -8.82 3.57
CA PRO A 30 -17.38 -9.39 4.87
C PRO A 30 -16.83 -10.81 4.80
N GLY A 31 -17.15 -11.59 3.76
CA GLY A 31 -16.68 -12.97 3.58
C GLY A 31 -15.17 -13.08 3.28
N LEU A 32 -14.53 -11.96 2.94
CA LEU A 32 -13.09 -11.90 2.65
C LEU A 32 -12.25 -11.48 3.86
N ARG A 33 -12.88 -11.01 4.94
CA ARG A 33 -12.19 -10.55 6.15
C ARG A 33 -11.56 -11.73 6.89
N GLY A 34 -10.34 -11.53 7.41
CA GLY A 34 -9.59 -12.56 8.13
C GLY A 34 -8.97 -13.64 7.24
N LEU A 35 -9.10 -13.55 5.93
CA LEU A 35 -8.38 -14.44 5.02
C LEU A 35 -6.88 -14.14 5.07
N ALA A 36 -6.07 -15.16 5.26
CA ALA A 36 -4.63 -15.05 5.35
C ALA A 36 -3.92 -16.15 4.56
N GLY A 37 -2.68 -15.88 4.15
CA GLY A 37 -1.86 -16.84 3.44
C GLY A 37 -0.69 -16.18 2.71
N ARG A 38 -0.17 -16.85 1.69
CA ARG A 38 0.94 -16.37 0.87
C ARG A 38 0.44 -15.90 -0.49
N ILE A 39 0.86 -14.72 -0.95
CA ILE A 39 0.53 -14.24 -2.29
C ILE A 39 1.24 -15.12 -3.32
N VAL A 40 0.49 -15.71 -4.26
CA VAL A 40 1.04 -16.55 -5.33
C VAL A 40 0.89 -15.94 -6.72
N ASP A 41 -0.03 -14.99 -6.87
CA ASP A 41 -0.25 -14.27 -8.12
C ASP A 41 -0.83 -12.88 -7.85
N GLU A 42 -0.54 -11.94 -8.74
CA GLU A 42 -1.02 -10.57 -8.69
C GLU A 42 -1.41 -10.11 -10.10
N THR A 43 -2.66 -9.64 -10.24
CA THR A 43 -3.15 -9.03 -11.48
C THR A 43 -3.46 -7.55 -11.23
N MET A 44 -4.00 -6.85 -12.23
CA MET A 44 -4.35 -5.43 -12.10
C MET A 44 -5.28 -5.15 -10.90
N GLY A 45 -6.30 -5.99 -10.70
CA GLY A 45 -7.37 -5.74 -9.71
C GLY A 45 -7.51 -6.80 -8.63
N MET A 46 -6.76 -7.90 -8.71
CA MET A 46 -6.88 -9.03 -7.77
C MET A 46 -5.50 -9.51 -7.31
N ILE A 47 -5.47 -10.05 -6.10
CA ILE A 47 -4.38 -10.88 -5.59
C ILE A 47 -4.90 -12.30 -5.40
N VAL A 48 -4.06 -13.30 -5.67
CA VAL A 48 -4.35 -14.69 -5.38
C VAL A 48 -3.49 -15.11 -4.20
N VAL A 49 -4.14 -15.60 -3.14
CA VAL A 49 -3.51 -15.99 -1.89
C VAL A 49 -3.66 -17.49 -1.70
N ASP A 50 -2.55 -18.18 -1.45
CA ASP A 50 -2.57 -19.57 -1.04
C ASP A 50 -2.80 -19.66 0.48
N GLY A 51 -3.99 -20.12 0.86
CA GLY A 51 -4.36 -20.40 2.26
C GLY A 51 -4.04 -21.83 2.71
N GLY A 52 -3.21 -22.56 1.95
CA GLY A 52 -2.78 -23.93 2.24
C GLY A 52 -3.73 -25.01 1.71
N LYS A 53 -5.04 -24.88 1.94
CA LYS A 53 -6.05 -25.82 1.41
C LYS A 53 -6.60 -25.44 0.05
N ARG A 54 -6.66 -24.13 -0.23
CA ARG A 54 -7.21 -23.57 -1.46
C ARG A 54 -6.58 -22.22 -1.78
N ARG A 55 -6.62 -21.87 -3.06
CA ARG A 55 -6.30 -20.53 -3.53
C ARG A 55 -7.52 -19.62 -3.35
N LEU A 56 -7.30 -18.48 -2.73
CA LEU A 56 -8.28 -17.44 -2.44
C LEU A 56 -8.04 -16.28 -3.39
N LYS A 57 -9.08 -15.86 -4.12
CA LYS A 57 -9.00 -14.67 -4.98
C LYS A 57 -9.58 -13.49 -4.21
N ILE A 58 -8.75 -12.49 -3.96
CA ILE A 58 -9.13 -11.29 -3.20
C ILE A 58 -9.04 -10.08 -4.14
N PRO A 59 -10.15 -9.35 -4.37
CA PRO A 59 -10.11 -8.06 -5.03
C PRO A 59 -9.26 -7.08 -4.23
N LYS A 60 -8.46 -6.26 -4.92
CA LYS A 60 -7.66 -5.20 -4.28
C LYS A 60 -8.53 -4.03 -3.82
N ARG A 61 -9.55 -3.70 -4.60
CA ARG A 61 -10.42 -2.54 -4.33
C ARG A 61 -11.09 -2.68 -2.97
N SER A 62 -11.00 -1.64 -2.15
CA SER A 62 -11.62 -1.61 -0.82
C SER A 62 -11.11 -2.67 0.17
N ALA A 63 -9.97 -3.31 -0.12
CA ALA A 63 -9.31 -4.22 0.81
C ALA A 63 -8.32 -3.43 1.70
N LEU A 64 -8.32 -3.73 2.99
CA LEU A 64 -7.23 -3.37 3.91
C LEU A 64 -6.40 -4.62 4.15
N LEU A 65 -5.14 -4.58 3.71
CA LEU A 65 -4.25 -5.73 3.69
C LEU A 65 -3.06 -5.49 4.62
N ARG A 66 -2.72 -6.48 5.43
CA ARG A 66 -1.48 -6.52 6.22
C ARG A 66 -0.48 -7.41 5.52
N ILE A 67 0.63 -6.84 5.06
CA ILE A 67 1.71 -7.54 4.36
C ILE A 67 2.95 -7.59 5.24
N ARG A 68 3.63 -8.73 5.27
CA ARG A 68 4.92 -8.87 5.95
C ARG A 68 6.07 -8.61 4.99
N VAL A 69 6.90 -7.61 5.29
CA VAL A 69 8.08 -7.24 4.51
C VAL A 69 9.36 -7.36 5.32
N ILE A 70 10.49 -7.61 4.65
CA ILE A 70 11.79 -7.73 5.32
C ILE A 70 12.46 -6.36 5.44
N LYS A 71 12.74 -5.91 6.67
CA LYS A 71 13.52 -4.71 6.96
C LYS A 71 14.65 -5.04 7.91
N GLY A 72 15.90 -4.83 7.48
CA GLY A 72 17.08 -5.08 8.31
C GLY A 72 17.26 -6.54 8.72
N GLY A 73 16.70 -7.49 7.98
CA GLY A 73 16.76 -8.93 8.30
C GLY A 73 15.57 -9.46 9.11
N SER A 74 14.64 -8.60 9.53
CA SER A 74 13.44 -9.00 10.27
C SER A 74 12.16 -8.78 9.46
N GLU A 75 11.18 -9.65 9.64
CA GLU A 75 9.82 -9.44 9.12
C GLU A 75 9.11 -8.34 9.92
N VAL A 76 8.54 -7.37 9.20
CA VAL A 76 7.76 -6.27 9.77
C VAL A 76 6.38 -6.26 9.09
N PRO A 77 5.28 -6.24 9.85
CA PRO A 77 3.95 -6.09 9.27
C PRO A 77 3.71 -4.64 8.84
N VAL A 78 3.10 -4.47 7.67
CA VAL A 78 2.74 -3.16 7.10
C VAL A 78 1.33 -3.22 6.55
N ASP A 79 0.51 -2.27 6.96
CA ASP A 79 -0.88 -2.17 6.52
C ASP A 79 -0.95 -1.27 5.29
N ILE A 80 -1.58 -1.77 4.23
CA ILE A 80 -1.77 -1.06 2.97
C ILE A 80 -3.23 -1.13 2.54
N LYS A 81 -3.69 -0.12 1.79
CA LYS A 81 -4.96 -0.20 1.09
C LYS A 81 -4.72 -0.88 -0.25
N GLY A 82 -5.58 -1.82 -0.62
CA GLY A 82 -5.49 -2.46 -1.93
C GLY A 82 -5.72 -1.47 -3.09
N ASP A 83 -6.41 -0.35 -2.85
CA ASP A 83 -6.51 0.78 -3.79
C ASP A 83 -5.14 1.41 -4.13
N ASP A 84 -4.18 1.38 -3.20
CA ASP A 84 -2.82 1.91 -3.42
C ASP A 84 -2.00 1.02 -4.36
N ILE A 85 -2.43 -0.22 -4.61
CA ILE A 85 -1.79 -1.21 -5.48
C ILE A 85 -2.67 -1.65 -6.66
N LEU A 86 -3.68 -0.85 -7.02
CA LEU A 86 -4.67 -1.15 -8.07
C LEU A 86 -4.10 -0.97 -9.50
N TYR A 87 -2.92 -1.54 -9.73
CA TYR A 87 -2.23 -1.59 -11.02
C TYR A 87 -1.54 -2.95 -11.16
N ARG A 88 -1.09 -3.28 -12.37
CA ARG A 88 -0.26 -4.47 -12.60
C ARG A 88 1.10 -4.30 -11.90
N PRO A 89 1.76 -5.37 -11.42
CA PRO A 89 3.05 -5.29 -10.73
C PRO A 89 4.07 -4.37 -11.40
N GLU A 90 4.20 -4.49 -12.72
CA GLU A 90 5.11 -3.72 -13.58
C GLU A 90 4.74 -2.23 -13.70
N ASP A 91 3.46 -1.91 -13.59
CA ASP A 91 2.95 -0.53 -13.70
C ASP A 91 3.06 0.23 -12.37
N ARG A 92 3.15 -0.49 -11.24
CA ARG A 92 3.14 0.13 -9.89
C ARG A 92 4.29 1.09 -9.70
N THR A 93 5.48 0.77 -10.20
CA THR A 93 6.68 1.61 -10.05
C THR A 93 6.46 3.03 -10.58
N LYS A 94 5.65 3.20 -11.63
CA LYS A 94 5.36 4.53 -12.22
C LYS A 94 4.08 5.17 -11.68
N LYS A 95 3.05 4.37 -11.40
CA LYS A 95 1.69 4.87 -11.08
C LYS A 95 1.42 4.98 -9.58
N CYS A 96 2.05 4.13 -8.76
CA CYS A 96 1.89 4.10 -7.31
C CYS A 96 2.97 4.91 -6.59
N GLU A 97 3.99 5.42 -7.28
CA GLU A 97 4.96 6.33 -6.68
C GLU A 97 4.19 7.48 -6.00
N ARG A 98 4.26 7.54 -4.67
CA ARG A 98 3.70 8.66 -3.91
C ARG A 98 4.33 9.93 -4.47
N LYS A 99 3.56 10.70 -5.25
CA LYS A 99 3.90 12.10 -5.47
C LYS A 99 4.05 12.69 -4.08
N ARG A 100 5.25 13.19 -3.76
CA ARG A 100 5.46 13.96 -2.52
C ARG A 100 4.26 14.89 -2.38
N PRO A 101 3.55 14.90 -1.24
CA PRO A 101 2.47 15.86 -1.06
C PRO A 101 3.07 17.23 -1.38
N LYS A 102 2.56 17.91 -2.41
CA LYS A 102 2.94 19.30 -2.63
C LYS A 102 2.51 19.99 -1.35
N THR A 103 3.46 20.48 -0.56
CA THR A 103 3.16 21.29 0.61
C THR A 103 2.13 22.32 0.17
N PRO A 104 0.98 22.45 0.86
CA PRO A 104 0.02 23.48 0.51
C PRO A 104 0.77 24.81 0.59
N LYS A 105 0.79 25.57 -0.52
CA LYS A 105 1.32 26.93 -0.51
C LYS A 105 0.52 27.69 0.54
N SER A 106 1.18 28.15 1.60
CA SER A 106 0.57 29.07 2.55
C SER A 106 0.06 30.28 1.77
N ARG A 107 -1.27 30.42 1.68
CA ARG A 107 -1.88 31.69 1.32
C ARG A 107 -1.52 32.64 2.46
N ASN A 108 -0.66 33.63 2.19
CA ASN A 108 -0.53 34.78 3.08
C ASN A 108 -1.85 35.54 3.01
N GLU A 109 -2.71 35.36 4.01
CA GLU A 109 -3.83 36.26 4.25
C GLU A 109 -3.25 37.55 4.83
N GLY A 110 -3.54 38.65 4.13
CA GLY A 110 -3.03 39.97 4.46
C GLY A 110 -3.42 40.39 5.87
N LYS A 111 -2.43 40.84 6.64
CA LYS A 111 -2.67 41.65 7.84
C LYS A 111 -3.42 42.91 7.40
N VAL A 112 -4.67 43.04 7.81
CA VAL A 112 -5.40 44.30 7.75
C VAL A 112 -4.93 45.13 8.95
N GLU A 113 -4.24 46.23 8.68
CA GLU A 113 -3.94 47.24 9.69
C GLU A 113 -5.25 47.89 10.14
N VAL A 114 -5.66 47.62 11.38
CA VAL A 114 -6.68 48.40 12.06
C VAL A 114 -6.00 49.55 12.78
N ASN A 115 -5.98 50.70 12.12
CA ASN A 115 -5.64 51.97 12.74
C ASN A 115 -6.83 52.39 13.62
N ILE A 116 -6.66 52.38 14.94
CA ILE A 116 -7.64 52.89 15.91
C ILE A 116 -7.06 54.22 16.43
N PRO A 117 -7.87 55.30 16.46
CA PRO A 117 -7.40 56.66 16.78
C PRO A 117 -6.83 56.83 18.19
#